data_AF-R6DXW3-F1
#
_entry.id   AF-R6DXW3-F1
#
_cell.length_a   1.000
_cell.length_b   1.000
_cell.length_c   1.000
_cell.angle_alpha   90.00
_cell.angle_beta   90.00
_cell.angle_gamma   90.00
#
_symmetry.space_group_name_H-M   'P 1'
#
loop_
_entity.id
_entity.type
_entity.pdbx_description
1 polymer ?
#
loop_
_entity_poly.entity_id
_entity_poly.type
_entity_poly.pdbx_seq_one_letter_code
_entity_poly.pdbx_strand_id
1 'polypeptide(L)'
;MRAWKEGWWKSWTPQVVLGANDPGSHSDHGGGNITFDNADENTNHLTRFYLAATKHFIFQRWGTLGVHASVIQFDGLDFDNDHGFTLGANFRFNRQGDSFCTKALNGLNLMGEYYDGVVNVGGNYAVWKDRINLTASLYDGKYWSVGLYFRVCLK
;
A
#
# COMPACT_ATOMS: atom_id res chain seq x y z
N MET A 1 -9.75 -0.21 -8.81
CA MET A 1 -10.11 0.90 -9.72
C MET A 1 -9.93 2.25 -9.00
N ARG A 2 -9.39 3.29 -9.65
CA ARG A 2 -9.24 4.61 -9.02
C ARG A 2 -10.58 5.36 -9.09
N ALA A 3 -11.25 5.52 -7.95
CA ALA A 3 -12.52 6.22 -7.86
C ALA A 3 -12.34 7.75 -7.86
N TRP A 4 -11.27 8.24 -7.22
CA TRP A 4 -11.00 9.67 -7.09
C TRP A 4 -9.52 9.98 -7.25
N LYS A 5 -9.17 10.99 -8.06
CA LYS A 5 -7.79 11.46 -8.20
C LYS A 5 -7.49 12.53 -7.15
N GLU A 6 -6.32 12.46 -6.52
CA GLU A 6 -5.89 13.50 -5.57
C GLU A 6 -6.03 14.90 -6.16
N GLY A 7 -6.64 15.81 -5.41
CA GLY A 7 -6.80 17.20 -5.82
C GLY A 7 -7.90 17.46 -6.87
N TRP A 8 -8.68 16.46 -7.28
CA TRP A 8 -9.63 16.60 -8.40
C TRP A 8 -10.73 17.64 -8.14
N TRP A 9 -11.29 17.69 -6.93
CA TRP A 9 -12.33 18.68 -6.59
C TRP A 9 -11.78 19.89 -5.84
N LYS A 10 -10.99 19.63 -4.79
CA LYS A 10 -10.26 20.65 -4.02
C LYS A 10 -8.83 20.17 -3.79
N SER A 11 -7.90 21.11 -3.65
CA SER A 11 -6.47 20.82 -3.45
C SER A 11 -6.19 19.88 -2.27
N TRP A 12 -7.04 19.90 -1.23
CA TRP A 12 -6.90 19.05 -0.05
C TRP A 12 -7.48 17.64 -0.22
N THR A 13 -8.30 17.38 -1.25
CA THR A 13 -8.94 16.06 -1.42
C THR A 13 -7.90 14.96 -1.66
N PRO A 14 -8.02 13.79 -1.00
CA PRO A 14 -7.12 12.65 -1.21
C PRO A 14 -7.42 11.95 -2.54
N GLN A 15 -6.49 11.09 -2.98
CA GLN A 15 -6.79 10.03 -3.93
C GLN A 15 -7.59 8.94 -3.22
N VAL A 16 -8.63 8.41 -3.87
CA VAL A 16 -9.41 7.29 -3.35
C VAL A 16 -9.42 6.18 -4.38
N VAL A 17 -9.12 4.97 -3.94
CA VAL A 17 -9.11 3.75 -4.73
C VAL A 17 -10.09 2.77 -4.08
N LEU A 18 -10.92 2.16 -4.92
CA LEU A 18 -11.85 1.11 -4.52
C LEU A 18 -11.45 -0.18 -5.24
N GLY A 19 -11.39 -1.28 -4.50
CA GLY A 19 -11.14 -2.62 -5.02
C GLY A 19 -12.13 -3.62 -4.47
N ALA A 20 -12.34 -4.71 -5.19
CA ALA A 20 -13.07 -5.88 -4.73
C ALA A 20 -12.25 -7.14 -5.07
N ASN A 21 -12.45 -8.24 -4.34
CA ASN A 21 -11.83 -9.53 -4.68
C ASN A 21 -12.41 -10.15 -5.97
N ASP A 22 -11.72 -11.14 -6.52
CA ASP A 22 -12.04 -11.75 -7.83
C ASP A 22 -13.46 -12.34 -7.89
N PRO A 23 -14.13 -12.24 -9.07
CA PRO A 23 -15.49 -12.75 -9.25
C PRO A 23 -15.56 -14.28 -9.40
N GLY A 24 -14.44 -14.99 -9.54
CA GLY A 24 -14.40 -16.43 -9.78
C GLY A 24 -13.56 -17.16 -8.73
N SER A 25 -14.14 -18.19 -8.13
CA SER A 25 -13.39 -19.20 -7.37
C SER A 25 -13.47 -20.54 -8.10
N HIS A 26 -12.50 -21.41 -7.84
CA HIS A 26 -12.47 -22.78 -8.38
C HIS A 26 -12.93 -23.73 -7.27
N SER A 27 -13.75 -24.72 -7.62
CA SER A 27 -14.23 -25.73 -6.67
C SER A 27 -13.11 -26.57 -6.04
N ASP A 28 -11.92 -26.59 -6.66
CA ASP A 28 -10.76 -27.37 -6.23
C ASP A 28 -9.45 -26.63 -6.51
N HIS A 29 -8.43 -26.90 -5.69
CA HIS A 29 -7.04 -26.47 -5.90
C HIS A 29 -6.41 -27.24 -7.09
N GLY A 30 -6.92 -27.03 -8.30
CA GLY A 30 -6.48 -27.85 -9.45
C GLY A 30 -7.21 -27.69 -10.78
N GLY A 31 -7.99 -26.63 -11.01
CA GLY A 31 -8.59 -26.36 -12.33
C GLY A 31 -9.98 -26.95 -12.54
N GLY A 32 -10.91 -26.65 -11.62
CA GLY A 32 -12.35 -26.91 -11.78
C GLY A 32 -13.11 -25.77 -12.48
N ASN A 33 -14.39 -26.02 -12.81
CA ASN A 33 -15.30 -25.06 -13.45
C ASN A 33 -15.54 -23.82 -12.58
N ILE A 34 -15.75 -22.65 -13.20
CA ILE A 34 -16.09 -21.41 -12.49
C ILE A 34 -17.54 -21.53 -12.00
N THR A 35 -17.72 -21.71 -10.69
CA THR A 35 -19.03 -21.78 -10.04
C THR A 35 -19.40 -20.44 -9.40
N PHE A 36 -20.68 -20.07 -9.51
CA PHE A 36 -21.26 -18.83 -8.98
C PHE A 36 -22.25 -19.08 -7.81
N ASP A 37 -22.28 -20.30 -7.26
CA ASP A 37 -23.20 -20.68 -6.18
C ASP A 37 -22.54 -20.63 -4.80
N ASN A 38 -23.31 -20.21 -3.79
CA ASN A 38 -22.96 -20.31 -2.38
C ASN A 38 -22.93 -21.79 -1.96
N ALA A 39 -21.76 -22.41 -2.03
CA ALA A 39 -21.53 -23.70 -1.40
C ALA A 39 -21.15 -23.44 0.06
N ASP A 40 -21.97 -23.96 0.97
CA ASP A 40 -22.07 -23.71 2.42
C ASP A 40 -20.78 -23.72 3.26
N GLU A 41 -19.58 -23.84 2.69
CA GLU A 41 -18.33 -23.81 3.45
C GLU A 41 -17.13 -23.07 2.79
N ASN A 42 -17.21 -22.48 1.58
CA ASN A 42 -16.03 -21.78 1.02
C ASN A 42 -16.27 -20.90 -0.24
N THR A 43 -17.16 -19.90 -0.21
CA THR A 43 -17.47 -19.11 -1.42
C THR A 43 -17.84 -17.65 -1.14
N ASN A 44 -16.86 -16.82 -0.81
CA ASN A 44 -17.11 -15.39 -0.58
C ASN A 44 -16.69 -14.59 -1.83
N HIS A 45 -17.56 -14.59 -2.85
CA HIS A 45 -17.44 -13.81 -4.09
C HIS A 45 -17.78 -12.33 -3.85
N LEU A 46 -16.98 -11.37 -4.33
CA LEU A 46 -17.25 -9.93 -4.15
C LEU A 46 -17.58 -9.51 -2.70
N THR A 47 -17.10 -10.26 -1.72
CA THR A 47 -17.36 -10.05 -0.30
C THR A 47 -16.32 -9.14 0.36
N ARG A 48 -15.14 -9.00 -0.27
CA ARG A 48 -14.06 -8.17 0.27
C ARG A 48 -13.95 -6.90 -0.54
N PHE A 49 -14.36 -5.79 0.08
CA PHE A 49 -14.19 -4.47 -0.49
C PHE A 49 -13.03 -3.76 0.20
N TYR A 50 -12.18 -3.16 -0.61
CA TYR A 50 -11.01 -2.42 -0.15
C TYR A 50 -11.23 -0.96 -0.51
N LEU A 51 -11.25 -0.09 0.50
CA LEU A 51 -11.23 1.35 0.32
C LEU A 51 -9.89 1.87 0.81
N ALA A 52 -9.12 2.48 -0.08
CA ALA A 52 -7.85 3.11 0.25
C ALA A 52 -7.89 4.59 -0.12
N ALA A 53 -7.47 5.43 0.82
CA ALA A 53 -7.29 6.85 0.63
C ALA A 53 -5.82 7.24 0.83
N THR A 54 -5.29 8.10 -0.04
CA THR A 54 -3.90 8.58 0.07
C THR A 54 -3.82 10.07 -0.23
N LYS A 55 -3.02 10.79 0.56
CA LYS A 55 -2.77 12.22 0.40
C LYS A 55 -1.29 12.53 0.46
N HIS A 56 -0.79 13.37 -0.44
CA HIS A 56 0.59 13.82 -0.45
C HIS A 56 0.72 15.30 -0.08
N PHE A 57 1.62 15.58 0.85
CA PHE A 57 2.00 16.92 1.28
C PHE A 57 3.44 17.19 0.83
N ILE A 58 3.63 18.25 0.06
CA ILE A 58 4.94 18.63 -0.47
C ILE A 58 5.51 19.72 0.44
N PHE A 59 6.61 19.40 1.11
CA PHE A 59 7.39 20.34 1.90
C PHE A 59 8.55 20.84 1.05
N GLN A 60 8.46 22.08 0.59
CA GLN A 60 9.45 22.66 -0.31
C GLN A 60 10.86 22.58 0.31
N ARG A 61 11.82 22.03 -0.44
CA ARG A 61 13.23 21.77 -0.04
C ARG A 61 13.45 20.65 0.98
N TRP A 62 12.40 20.00 1.48
CA TRP A 62 12.50 18.92 2.46
C TRP A 62 12.12 17.58 1.88
N GLY A 63 10.96 17.48 1.22
CA GLY A 63 10.45 16.20 0.74
C GLY A 63 8.95 16.16 0.53
N THR A 64 8.44 14.93 0.39
CA THR A 64 7.02 14.65 0.24
C THR A 64 6.61 13.65 1.32
N LEU A 65 5.62 14.04 2.11
CA LEU A 65 4.92 13.17 3.07
C LEU A 65 3.66 12.63 2.41
N GLY A 66 3.59 11.31 2.20
CA GLY A 66 2.36 10.62 1.91
C GLY A 66 1.72 10.13 3.20
N VAL A 67 0.42 10.34 3.36
CA VAL A 67 -0.39 9.70 4.40
C VAL A 67 -1.42 8.83 3.69
N HIS A 68 -1.55 7.59 4.11
CA HIS A 68 -2.50 6.65 3.55
C HIS A 68 -3.29 5.97 4.66
N ALA A 69 -4.55 5.69 4.38
CA ALA A 69 -5.41 4.89 5.24
C ALA A 69 -6.19 3.93 4.35
N SER A 70 -6.38 2.70 4.79
CA SER A 70 -7.29 1.79 4.11
C SER A 70 -8.11 0.97 5.08
N VAL A 71 -9.30 0.62 4.62
CA VAL A 71 -10.24 -0.25 5.31
C VAL A 71 -10.51 -1.43 4.41
N ILE A 72 -10.48 -2.62 5.02
CA ILE A 72 -10.92 -3.85 4.41
C ILE A 72 -12.27 -4.20 5.05
N GLN A 73 -13.32 -4.19 4.25
CA GLN A 73 -14.61 -4.76 4.62
C GLN A 73 -14.57 -6.25 4.31
N PHE A 74 -14.85 -7.08 5.30
CA PHE A 74 -15.17 -8.49 5.11
C PHE A 74 -16.70 -8.67 5.07
N ASP A 75 -17.12 -9.61 4.24
CA ASP A 75 -18.48 -10.04 3.97
C ASP A 75 -19.47 -9.04 3.36
N GLY A 76 -19.98 -9.44 2.20
CA GLY A 76 -20.94 -8.69 1.42
C GLY A 76 -22.36 -8.93 1.90
N LEU A 77 -22.69 -8.51 3.13
CA LEU A 77 -24.02 -8.07 3.61
C LEU A 77 -24.16 -8.08 5.15
N ASP A 78 -23.18 -8.57 5.90
CA ASP A 78 -23.17 -8.47 7.37
C ASP A 78 -22.14 -7.45 7.84
N PHE A 79 -22.59 -6.40 8.54
CA PHE A 79 -21.74 -5.33 9.08
C PHE A 79 -21.15 -5.74 10.42
N ASP A 80 -20.67 -6.97 10.54
CA ASP A 80 -19.99 -7.40 11.74
C ASP A 80 -18.60 -6.75 11.85
N ASN A 81 -18.26 -6.37 13.09
CA ASN A 81 -17.27 -5.37 13.51
C ASN A 81 -15.79 -5.66 13.18
N ASP A 82 -15.46 -6.68 12.40
CA ASP A 82 -14.08 -7.08 12.11
C ASP A 82 -13.49 -6.28 10.92
N HIS A 83 -13.58 -4.96 11.00
CA HIS A 83 -12.99 -4.06 10.01
C HIS A 83 -11.50 -3.91 10.24
N GLY A 84 -10.70 -4.49 9.35
CA GLY A 84 -9.25 -4.25 9.32
C GLY A 84 -8.94 -2.83 8.86
N PHE A 85 -8.75 -1.91 9.80
CA PHE A 85 -8.25 -0.56 9.53
C PHE A 85 -6.72 -0.54 9.56
N THR A 86 -6.12 -0.01 8.50
CA THR A 86 -4.69 0.31 8.46
C THR A 86 -4.48 1.79 8.18
N LEU A 87 -3.48 2.36 8.84
CA LEU A 87 -3.04 3.73 8.66
C LEU A 87 -1.54 3.71 8.50
N GLY A 88 -1.01 4.42 7.51
CA GLY A 88 0.42 4.58 7.37
C GLY A 88 0.80 5.91 6.78
N ALA A 89 2.09 6.19 6.86
CA ALA A 89 2.69 7.37 6.32
C ALA A 89 4.05 7.03 5.74
N ASN A 90 4.40 7.69 4.65
CA ASN A 90 5.71 7.55 4.03
C ASN A 90 6.32 8.92 3.78
N PHE A 91 7.62 9.06 4.01
CA PHE A 91 8.34 10.31 3.77
C PHE A 91 9.52 10.07 2.84
N ARG A 92 9.49 10.74 1.69
CA ARG A 92 10.58 10.76 0.74
C ARG A 92 11.27 12.12 0.75
N PHE A 93 12.57 12.13 1.00
CA PHE A 93 13.34 13.36 0.99
C PHE A 93 13.52 13.92 -0.43
N ASN A 94 13.47 15.24 -0.54
CA ASN A 94 13.75 15.97 -1.78
C ASN A 94 14.47 17.28 -1.45
N ARG A 95 15.70 17.14 -0.96
CA ARG A 95 16.59 18.24 -0.61
C ARG A 95 17.30 18.77 -1.85
N GLN A 96 17.42 20.09 -1.93
CA GLN A 96 18.21 20.79 -2.94
C GLN A 96 19.69 20.79 -2.52
N GLY A 97 20.59 20.51 -3.47
CA GLY A 97 22.04 20.45 -3.24
C GLY A 97 22.67 19.23 -3.91
N ASP A 98 23.95 19.35 -4.28
CA ASP A 98 24.67 18.32 -5.04
C ASP A 98 25.62 17.46 -4.18
N SER A 99 25.65 17.72 -2.87
CA SER A 99 26.48 16.99 -1.91
C SER A 99 26.10 15.51 -1.82
N PHE A 100 27.07 14.66 -1.52
CA PHE A 100 26.87 13.22 -1.35
C PHE A 100 25.76 12.90 -0.33
N CYS A 101 25.76 13.54 0.84
CA CYS A 101 24.74 13.33 1.86
C CYS A 101 23.33 13.71 1.36
N THR A 102 23.21 14.74 0.54
CA THR A 102 21.92 15.16 -0.04
C THR A 102 21.40 14.12 -1.03
N LYS A 103 22.29 13.56 -1.87
CA LYS A 103 21.94 12.48 -2.80
C LYS A 103 21.54 11.21 -2.05
N ALA A 104 22.27 10.85 -0.99
CA ALA A 104 21.94 9.71 -0.15
C ALA A 104 20.55 9.90 0.50
N LEU A 105 20.28 11.06 1.11
CA LEU A 105 18.98 11.33 1.71
C LEU A 105 17.85 11.27 0.68
N ASN A 106 18.04 11.85 -0.51
CA ASN A 106 17.02 11.83 -1.58
C ASN A 106 16.73 10.44 -2.15
N GLY A 107 17.66 9.49 -1.98
CA GLY A 107 17.48 8.09 -2.30
C GLY A 107 16.61 7.34 -1.27
N LEU A 108 16.43 7.88 -0.07
CA LEU A 108 15.70 7.27 1.03
C LEU A 108 14.22 7.64 1.02
N ASN A 109 13.37 6.63 1.16
CA ASN A 109 11.94 6.74 1.40
C ASN A 109 11.58 5.93 2.64
N LEU A 110 11.22 6.60 3.73
CA LEU A 110 10.82 5.95 4.97
C LEU A 110 9.31 5.71 4.97
N MET A 111 8.86 4.67 5.67
CA MET A 111 7.46 4.31 5.79
C MET A 111 7.18 3.76 7.19
N GLY A 112 6.05 4.16 7.76
CA GLY A 112 5.51 3.59 8.98
C GLY A 112 4.06 3.25 8.75
N GLU A 113 3.65 2.05 9.13
CA GLU A 113 2.30 1.53 9.01
C GLU A 113 1.84 0.99 10.36
N TYR A 114 0.57 1.21 10.67
CA TYR A 114 -0.14 0.67 11.82
C TYR A 114 -1.32 -0.13 11.31
N TYR A 115 -1.44 -1.36 11.79
CA TYR A 115 -2.56 -2.24 11.49
C TYR A 115 -2.81 -3.13 12.71
N ASP A 116 -4.05 -3.10 13.20
CA ASP A 116 -4.55 -4.01 14.24
C ASP A 116 -3.59 -4.22 15.43
N GLY A 117 -3.16 -3.11 16.04
CA GLY A 117 -2.25 -3.13 17.19
C GLY A 117 -0.77 -3.35 16.87
N VAL A 118 -0.42 -3.60 15.60
CA VAL A 118 0.96 -3.81 15.16
C VAL A 118 1.48 -2.58 14.41
N VAL A 119 2.71 -2.18 14.75
CA VAL A 119 3.45 -1.13 14.05
C VAL A 119 4.53 -1.76 13.17
N ASN A 120 4.55 -1.44 11.89
CA ASN A 120 5.63 -1.74 10.97
C ASN A 120 6.36 -0.44 10.62
N VAL A 121 7.68 -0.44 10.74
CA VAL A 121 8.52 0.68 10.28
C VAL A 121 9.52 0.15 9.30
N GLY A 122 9.58 0.74 8.12
CA GLY A 122 10.53 0.38 7.10
C GLY A 122 10.97 1.53 6.23
N GLY A 123 11.79 1.22 5.26
CA GLY A 123 12.26 2.18 4.30
C GLY A 123 12.84 1.50 3.07
N ASN A 124 12.81 2.24 1.97
CA ASN A 124 13.38 1.86 0.71
C ASN A 124 14.47 2.86 0.34
N TYR A 125 15.59 2.35 -0.18
CA TYR A 125 16.71 3.15 -0.65
C TYR A 125 17.00 2.83 -2.11
N ALA A 126 16.90 3.84 -2.98
CA ALA A 126 17.21 3.74 -4.39
C ALA A 126 18.71 3.90 -4.64
N VAL A 127 19.42 2.77 -4.80
CA VAL A 127 20.88 2.73 -5.03
C VAL A 127 21.23 3.27 -6.41
N TRP A 128 20.47 2.89 -7.45
CA TRP A 128 20.74 3.33 -8.81
C TRP A 128 19.46 3.62 -9.58
N LYS A 129 19.13 4.91 -9.75
CA LYS A 129 18.07 5.43 -10.63
C LYS A 129 16.80 4.55 -10.65
N ASP A 130 16.28 4.22 -9.46
CA ASP A 130 15.12 3.35 -9.21
C ASP A 130 15.21 1.91 -9.77
N ARG A 131 16.34 1.53 -10.39
CA ARG A 131 16.60 0.21 -10.97
C ARG A 131 17.03 -0.81 -9.92
N ILE A 132 17.82 -0.38 -8.95
CA ILE A 132 18.28 -1.19 -7.82
C ILE A 132 17.81 -0.50 -6.56
N ASN A 133 17.03 -1.21 -5.76
CA ASN A 133 16.47 -0.69 -4.52
C ASN A 133 16.71 -1.69 -3.40
N LEU A 134 17.11 -1.16 -2.25
CA LEU A 134 17.23 -1.91 -1.01
C LEU A 134 16.05 -1.55 -0.12
N THR A 135 15.42 -2.54 0.48
CA THR A 135 14.32 -2.35 1.43
C THR A 135 14.70 -2.96 2.77
N ALA A 136 14.32 -2.30 3.85
CA ALA A 136 14.43 -2.83 5.19
C ALA A 136 13.16 -2.48 5.96
N SER A 137 12.62 -3.44 6.71
CA SER A 137 11.44 -3.22 7.54
C SER A 137 11.58 -3.93 8.88
N LEU A 138 10.95 -3.38 9.90
CA LEU A 138 10.89 -3.89 11.24
C LEU A 138 9.41 -3.98 11.64
N TYR A 139 8.92 -5.21 11.74
CA TYR A 139 7.54 -5.51 12.09
C TYR A 139 7.43 -5.75 13.60
N ASP A 140 6.52 -5.03 14.24
CA ASP A 140 6.25 -5.05 15.68
C ASP A 140 7.50 -4.83 16.56
N GLY A 141 8.51 -4.12 16.03
CA GLY A 141 9.81 -3.97 16.71
C GLY A 141 10.62 -5.26 16.88
N LYS A 142 10.13 -6.40 16.38
CA LYS A 142 10.70 -7.74 16.64
C LYS A 142 11.25 -8.40 15.39
N TYR A 143 10.49 -8.35 14.30
CA TYR A 143 10.81 -9.11 13.10
C TYR A 143 11.43 -8.18 12.06
N TRP A 144 12.73 -8.34 11.88
CA TRP A 144 13.47 -7.59 10.87
C TRP A 144 13.47 -8.33 9.53
N SER A 145 13.25 -7.58 8.47
CA SER A 145 13.31 -8.07 7.09
C SER A 145 14.14 -7.10 6.25
N VAL A 146 14.95 -7.65 5.36
CA VAL A 146 15.70 -6.90 4.36
C VAL A 146 15.54 -7.58 3.02
N GLY A 147 15.32 -6.76 1.99
CA GLY A 147 15.22 -7.21 0.63
C GLY A 147 16.02 -6.33 -0.32
N LEU A 148 16.35 -6.91 -1.45
CA LEU A 148 16.87 -6.21 -2.61
C LEU A 148 15.92 -6.49 -3.76
N TYR A 149 15.42 -5.46 -4.43
CA TYR A 149 14.58 -5.63 -5.61
C TYR A 149 15.08 -4.80 -6.78
N PHE A 150 14.86 -5.36 -7.97
CA PHE A 150 15.27 -4.77 -9.23
C PHE A 150 14.06 -4.36 -10.05
N ARG A 151 14.04 -3.12 -10.53
CA ARG A 151 12.99 -2.66 -11.45
C ARG A 151 13.51 -2.71 -12.87
N VAL A 152 12.97 -3.65 -13.65
CA VAL A 152 13.25 -3.81 -15.07
C VAL A 152 12.20 -3.06 -15.87
N CYS A 153 12.54 -1.87 -16.38
CA CYS A 153 11.68 -1.18 -17.34
C CYS A 153 11.85 -1.84 -18.71
N LEU A 154 10.83 -2.61 -19.13
CA LEU A 154 10.68 -3.07 -20.51
C LEU A 154 10.23 -1.88 -21.37
N LYS A 155 10.78 -1.79 -22.58
CA LYS A 155 10.56 -0.70 -23.52
C LYS A 155 9.49 -1.07 -24.53
#